data_AF-A0A2T7T431-F1
#
_entry.id   AF-A0A2T7T431-F1
#
_cell.length_a   1.000
_cell.length_b   1.000
_cell.length_c   1.000
_cell.angle_alpha   90.00
_cell.angle_beta   90.00
_cell.angle_gamma   90.00
#
_symmetry.space_group_name_H-M   'P 1'
#
loop_
_entity.id
_entity.type
_entity.pdbx_description
1 polymer ?
#
loop_
_entity_poly.entity_id
_entity_poly.type
_entity_poly.pdbx_seq_one_letter_code
_entity_poly.pdbx_strand_id
1 'polypeptide(L)'
;MVNERPDREAGRERARTGSGAGSTALMRGGRVRLDQPAPPRRRLVPEYDPEAFGVLSERIARFLGTGRFIVWMTLIIIVWLVWNVTAPRELRFDPYPFIFLTLMLSLQASYAAPLILLAQNRQGDRDRVTQEQERKQNERSIADTEYLTREIAALRIGLGEVTTRDWIRSELQNLVRDLAEERALPRAEPGREEPDR
;
A
#
# COMPACT_ATOMS: atom_id res chain seq x y z
N MET A 1 20.15 -24.99 91.08
CA MET A 1 19.64 -25.99 90.12
C MET A 1 18.30 -25.52 89.61
N VAL A 2 18.15 -25.47 88.28
CA VAL A 2 16.90 -25.69 87.49
C VAL A 2 15.77 -24.67 87.70
N ASN A 3 15.52 -23.79 86.72
CA ASN A 3 14.46 -23.89 85.68
C ASN A 3 13.05 -24.04 86.31
N GLU A 4 12.04 -23.21 86.05
CA GLU A 4 11.46 -22.88 84.75
C GLU A 4 10.45 -21.73 84.94
N ARG A 5 10.21 -20.93 83.89
CA ARG A 5 9.19 -19.86 83.81
C ARG A 5 7.76 -20.46 83.72
N PRO A 6 6.68 -19.70 83.43
CA PRO A 6 6.43 -18.25 83.50
C PRO A 6 5.13 -17.91 84.24
N ASP A 7 4.93 -16.67 84.68
CA ASP A 7 3.56 -16.14 84.73
C ASP A 7 3.52 -14.61 84.76
N ARG A 8 2.68 -14.11 83.85
CA ARG A 8 1.73 -12.99 84.00
C ARG A 8 2.25 -11.58 84.27
N GLU A 9 1.85 -10.72 83.32
CA GLU A 9 1.15 -9.45 83.56
C GLU A 9 1.78 -8.46 84.54
N ALA A 10 2.21 -7.31 84.02
CA ALA A 10 1.49 -6.06 84.23
C ALA A 10 2.34 -4.84 83.85
N GLY A 11 1.71 -3.90 83.15
CA GLY A 11 2.02 -2.49 83.27
C GLY A 11 3.09 -1.95 82.32
N ARG A 12 2.68 -1.06 81.43
CA ARG A 12 2.52 0.34 81.82
C ARG A 12 2.05 1.18 80.65
N GLU A 13 0.88 1.77 80.87
CA GLU A 13 0.41 2.94 80.19
C GLU A 13 1.39 4.13 80.32
N ARG A 14 1.47 4.88 79.21
CA ARG A 14 1.73 6.33 79.11
C ARG A 14 3.13 6.82 79.51
N ALA A 15 3.84 7.39 78.54
CA ALA A 15 3.75 8.83 78.27
C ALA A 15 4.91 9.31 77.36
N ARG A 16 4.52 10.04 76.30
CA ARG A 16 5.18 11.25 75.73
C ARG A 16 6.58 11.04 75.11
N THR A 17 7.03 11.71 74.06
CA THR A 17 6.53 12.67 73.06
C THR A 17 7.72 12.79 72.10
N GLY A 18 7.49 12.75 70.79
CA GLY A 18 8.52 13.00 69.79
C GLY A 18 7.88 13.64 68.56
N SER A 19 7.95 14.97 68.52
CA SER A 19 7.50 15.80 67.41
C SER A 19 8.37 15.55 66.18
N GLY A 20 7.73 15.22 65.05
CA GLY A 20 8.34 15.13 63.73
C GLY A 20 7.36 15.68 62.70
N ALA A 21 7.67 16.86 62.20
CA ALA A 21 6.90 17.64 61.24
C ALA A 21 6.61 16.88 59.93
N GLY A 22 5.48 17.19 59.29
CA GLY A 22 5.22 16.73 57.92
C GLY A 22 3.76 16.80 57.48
N SER A 23 3.25 18.02 57.27
CA SER A 23 2.32 18.40 56.19
C SER A 23 1.45 17.30 55.59
N THR A 24 0.39 16.90 56.29
CA THR A 24 -0.60 15.92 55.79
C THR A 24 -1.80 16.66 55.23
N ALA A 25 -1.74 17.10 53.97
CA ALA A 25 -2.92 17.38 53.13
C ALA A 25 -2.53 17.86 51.71
N LEU A 26 -1.72 17.09 50.98
CA LEU A 26 -1.69 17.23 49.53
C LEU A 26 -2.20 15.93 48.91
N MET A 27 -3.45 16.03 48.47
CA MET A 27 -3.99 15.40 47.26
C MET A 27 -3.41 14.02 46.95
N ARG A 28 -4.08 12.98 47.45
CA ARG A 28 -4.03 11.65 46.84
C ARG A 28 -4.70 11.74 45.47
N GLY A 29 -3.97 12.28 44.49
CA GLY A 29 -4.31 12.20 43.08
C GLY A 29 -4.40 10.73 42.69
N GLY A 30 -5.60 10.28 42.34
CA GLY A 30 -5.81 8.97 41.76
C GLY A 30 -4.87 8.81 40.57
N ARG A 31 -4.02 7.79 40.60
CA ARG A 31 -3.17 7.42 39.48
C ARG A 31 -4.10 7.10 38.30
N VAL A 32 -4.14 7.99 37.31
CA VAL A 32 -4.84 7.74 36.05
C VAL A 32 -4.07 6.62 35.36
N ARG A 33 -4.63 5.41 35.38
CA ARG A 33 -4.12 4.24 34.64
C ARG A 33 -4.20 4.55 33.15
N LEU A 34 -3.03 4.73 32.53
CA LEU A 34 -2.85 5.00 31.09
C LEU A 34 -3.16 3.77 30.21
N ASP A 35 -3.46 2.61 30.81
CA ASP A 35 -3.78 1.35 30.12
C ASP A 35 -5.24 1.21 29.67
N GLN A 36 -6.10 2.19 29.98
CA GLN A 36 -7.48 2.16 29.50
C GLN A 36 -7.58 3.01 28.22
N PRO A 37 -7.88 2.40 27.05
CA PRO A 37 -8.19 3.19 25.87
C PRO A 37 -9.37 4.09 26.22
N ALA A 38 -9.13 5.40 26.16
CA ALA A 38 -10.13 6.40 26.52
C ALA A 38 -11.39 6.16 25.68
N PRO A 39 -12.60 6.17 26.27
CA PRO A 39 -13.83 6.04 25.51
C PRO A 39 -13.88 7.14 24.45
N PRO A 40 -14.26 6.82 23.20
CA PRO A 40 -14.21 7.77 22.10
C PRO A 40 -15.04 8.99 22.50
N ARG A 41 -14.38 10.14 22.66
CA ARG A 41 -15.05 11.42 22.81
C ARG A 41 -15.99 11.53 21.61
N ARG A 42 -17.30 11.51 21.84
CA ARG A 42 -18.33 11.76 20.82
C ARG A 42 -17.95 13.06 20.13
N ARG A 43 -17.32 12.95 18.96
CA ARG A 43 -17.02 14.09 18.11
C ARG A 43 -18.35 14.45 17.46
N LEU A 44 -18.87 15.62 17.80
CA LEU A 44 -20.00 16.27 17.12
C LEU A 44 -19.59 16.83 15.75
N VAL A 45 -18.68 16.16 15.04
CA VAL A 45 -18.47 16.43 13.62
C VAL A 45 -19.51 15.59 12.87
N PRO A 46 -20.30 16.17 11.97
CA PRO A 46 -21.06 15.39 11.01
C PRO A 46 -20.08 14.40 10.34
N GLU A 47 -20.33 13.11 10.51
CA GLU A 47 -19.59 12.05 9.80
C GLU A 47 -19.94 12.23 8.31
N TYR A 48 -19.07 12.95 7.60
CA TYR A 48 -19.21 13.15 6.16
C TYR A 48 -18.89 11.81 5.51
N ASP A 49 -19.95 11.06 5.13
CA ASP A 49 -19.84 9.70 4.60
C ASP A 49 -19.11 9.69 3.24
N PRO A 50 -17.83 9.30 3.21
CA PRO A 50 -16.98 9.41 2.02
C PRO A 50 -17.39 8.43 0.91
N GLU A 51 -18.24 7.45 1.22
CA GLU A 51 -18.69 6.42 0.30
C GLU A 51 -19.76 6.95 -0.67
N ALA A 52 -20.74 7.70 -0.16
CA ALA A 52 -21.80 8.33 -0.95
C ALA A 52 -21.25 9.34 -1.96
N PHE A 53 -20.30 10.18 -1.53
CA PHE A 53 -19.60 11.10 -2.42
C PHE A 53 -18.72 10.37 -3.44
N GLY A 54 -18.20 9.19 -3.07
CA GLY A 54 -17.38 8.41 -3.95
C GLY A 54 -18.11 7.85 -5.16
N VAL A 55 -19.32 7.35 -4.96
CA VAL A 55 -20.21 6.87 -6.03
C VAL A 55 -20.68 8.05 -6.89
N LEU A 56 -20.99 9.20 -6.27
CA LEU A 56 -21.38 10.41 -7.01
C LEU A 56 -20.24 10.92 -7.90
N SER A 57 -19.01 11.02 -7.39
CA SER A 57 -17.85 11.44 -8.17
C SER A 57 -17.55 10.50 -9.34
N GLU A 58 -17.67 9.19 -9.15
CA GLU A 58 -17.47 8.22 -10.23
C GLU A 58 -18.52 8.37 -11.34
N ARG A 59 -19.77 8.66 -10.96
CA ARG A 59 -20.86 8.91 -11.90
C ARG A 59 -20.65 10.22 -12.66
N ILE A 60 -20.23 11.28 -11.97
CA ILE A 60 -19.88 12.58 -12.57
C ILE A 60 -18.68 12.43 -13.52
N ALA A 61 -17.63 11.69 -13.14
CA ALA A 61 -16.45 11.47 -13.99
C ALA A 61 -16.81 10.74 -15.29
N ARG A 62 -17.62 9.68 -15.22
CA ARG A 62 -18.13 8.98 -16.42
C ARG A 62 -19.03 9.87 -17.28
N PHE A 63 -19.77 10.77 -16.65
CA PHE A 63 -20.67 11.70 -17.33
C PHE A 63 -19.92 12.84 -18.05
N LEU A 64 -18.92 13.44 -17.42
CA LEU A 64 -18.09 14.51 -17.99
C LEU A 64 -17.12 14.02 -19.07
N GLY A 65 -16.61 12.78 -18.94
CA GLY A 65 -15.69 12.20 -19.92
C GLY A 65 -16.37 11.76 -21.23
N THR A 66 -17.69 11.65 -21.24
CA THR A 66 -18.45 11.26 -22.43
C THR A 66 -18.90 12.52 -23.18
N GLY A 67 -18.53 12.68 -24.46
CA GLY A 67 -18.90 13.85 -25.29
C GLY A 67 -20.41 14.16 -25.37
N ARG A 68 -21.27 13.26 -24.88
CA ARG A 68 -22.71 13.44 -24.70
C ARG A 68 -23.08 14.62 -23.77
N PHE A 69 -22.25 14.97 -22.79
CA PHE A 69 -22.52 16.12 -21.91
C PHE A 69 -22.54 17.44 -22.70
N ILE A 70 -21.54 17.63 -23.55
CA ILE A 70 -21.40 18.82 -24.39
C ILE A 70 -22.59 18.91 -25.34
N VAL A 71 -22.97 17.80 -25.98
CA VAL A 71 -24.13 17.75 -26.89
C VAL A 71 -25.42 18.17 -26.19
N TRP A 72 -25.71 17.65 -24.99
CA TRP A 72 -26.90 18.04 -24.22
C TRP A 72 -26.88 19.51 -23.80
N MET A 73 -25.73 20.01 -23.31
CA MET A 73 -25.59 21.43 -22.93
C MET A 73 -25.81 22.36 -24.12
N THR A 74 -25.21 22.06 -25.27
CA THR A 74 -25.41 22.83 -26.51
C THR A 74 -26.87 22.78 -26.96
N LEU A 75 -27.52 21.62 -26.88
CA LEU A 75 -28.93 21.48 -27.24
C LEU A 75 -29.84 22.34 -26.37
N ILE A 76 -29.63 22.38 -25.05
CA ILE A 76 -30.40 23.24 -24.13
C ILE A 76 -30.24 24.71 -24.50
N ILE A 77 -29.01 25.16 -24.76
CA ILE A 77 -28.73 26.55 -25.18
C ILE A 77 -29.44 26.87 -26.50
N ILE A 78 -29.37 25.98 -27.49
CA ILE A 78 -30.04 26.16 -28.77
C ILE A 78 -31.56 26.23 -28.59
N VAL A 79 -32.16 25.31 -27.82
CA VAL A 79 -33.61 25.30 -27.56
C VAL A 79 -34.04 26.59 -26.87
N TRP A 80 -33.28 27.07 -25.88
CA TRP A 80 -33.56 28.34 -25.19
C TRP A 80 -33.48 29.54 -26.14
N LEU A 81 -32.45 29.57 -26.98
CA LEU A 81 -32.24 30.62 -27.97
C LEU A 81 -33.38 30.63 -29.00
N VAL A 82 -33.71 29.47 -29.57
CA VAL A 82 -34.81 29.32 -30.53
C VAL A 82 -36.11 29.76 -29.90
N TRP A 83 -36.44 29.29 -28.70
CA TRP A 83 -37.65 29.69 -27.99
C TRP A 83 -37.74 31.21 -27.82
N ASN A 84 -36.68 31.87 -27.36
CA ASN A 84 -36.68 33.32 -27.16
C ASN A 84 -36.68 34.14 -28.47
N VAL A 85 -36.16 33.59 -29.56
CA VAL A 85 -36.16 34.25 -30.88
C VAL A 85 -37.50 34.08 -31.59
N THR A 86 -38.10 32.89 -31.55
CA THR A 86 -39.36 32.59 -32.26
C THR A 86 -40.60 32.95 -31.46
N ALA A 87 -40.47 33.20 -30.15
CA ALA A 87 -41.61 33.61 -29.32
C ALA A 87 -42.15 35.00 -29.71
N PRO A 88 -43.49 35.17 -29.74
CA PRO A 88 -44.15 36.47 -29.87
C PRO A 88 -43.66 37.46 -28.80
N ARG A 89 -43.73 38.77 -29.08
CA ARG A 89 -43.21 39.81 -28.19
C ARG A 89 -43.79 39.73 -26.78
N GLU A 90 -45.01 39.22 -26.62
CA GLU A 90 -45.65 39.09 -25.30
C GLU A 90 -45.15 37.88 -24.48
N LEU A 91 -44.55 36.86 -25.11
CA LEU A 91 -44.06 35.62 -24.46
C LEU A 91 -42.54 35.53 -24.41
N ARG A 92 -41.85 36.59 -24.84
CA ARG A 92 -40.40 36.65 -24.91
C ARG A 92 -39.82 36.84 -23.50
N PHE A 93 -39.43 35.73 -22.87
CA PHE A 93 -38.96 35.71 -21.50
C PHE A 93 -37.57 36.37 -21.34
N ASP A 94 -36.71 36.26 -22.37
CA ASP A 94 -35.33 36.76 -22.38
C ASP A 94 -34.97 37.38 -23.75
N PRO A 95 -35.31 38.65 -24.01
CA PRO A 95 -34.93 39.37 -25.23
C PRO A 95 -33.40 39.57 -25.34
N TYR A 96 -32.90 39.78 -26.56
CA TYR A 96 -31.49 40.15 -26.80
C TYR A 96 -31.10 41.33 -25.89
N PRO A 97 -30.05 41.21 -25.03
CA PRO A 97 -28.87 40.33 -25.13
C PRO A 97 -28.89 39.00 -24.32
N PHE A 98 -30.05 38.44 -23.98
CA PHE A 98 -30.20 37.17 -23.23
C PHE A 98 -29.57 37.23 -21.81
N ILE A 99 -30.06 38.15 -20.99
CA ILE A 99 -29.51 38.39 -19.65
C ILE A 99 -29.73 37.19 -18.72
N PHE A 100 -30.87 36.51 -18.82
CA PHE A 100 -31.16 35.35 -17.97
C PHE A 100 -30.25 34.18 -18.31
N LEU A 101 -30.05 33.89 -19.61
CA LEU A 101 -29.12 32.85 -20.04
C LEU A 101 -27.70 33.17 -19.56
N THR A 102 -27.27 34.43 -19.65
CA THR A 102 -25.94 34.87 -19.20
C THR A 102 -25.76 34.73 -17.69
N LEU A 103 -26.76 35.14 -16.91
CA LEU A 103 -26.75 35.00 -15.44
C LEU A 103 -26.69 33.52 -15.03
N MET A 104 -27.48 32.68 -15.70
CA MET A 104 -27.49 31.24 -15.43
C MET A 104 -26.14 30.59 -15.75
N LEU A 105 -25.52 30.93 -16.88
CA LEU A 105 -24.19 30.43 -17.25
C LEU A 105 -23.10 30.90 -16.29
N SER A 106 -23.18 32.14 -15.82
CA SER A 106 -22.23 32.70 -14.84
C SER A 106 -22.36 32.01 -13.49
N LEU A 107 -23.59 31.78 -13.03
CA LEU A 107 -23.86 30.96 -11.84
C LEU A 107 -23.37 29.52 -12.05
N GLN A 108 -23.55 28.97 -13.26
CA GLN A 108 -23.12 27.62 -13.59
C GLN A 108 -21.60 27.45 -13.41
N ALA A 109 -20.82 28.39 -13.94
CA ALA A 109 -19.37 28.39 -13.77
C ALA A 109 -18.97 28.54 -12.29
N SER A 110 -19.68 29.40 -11.54
CA SER A 110 -19.39 29.65 -10.12
C SER A 110 -19.63 28.43 -9.23
N TYR A 111 -20.70 27.65 -9.45
CA TYR A 111 -20.96 26.43 -8.67
C TYR A 111 -20.14 25.22 -9.15
N ALA A 112 -19.69 25.22 -10.41
CA ALA A 112 -18.85 24.16 -10.94
C ALA A 112 -17.48 24.11 -10.25
N ALA A 113 -16.87 25.26 -9.97
CA ALA A 113 -15.56 25.34 -9.31
C ALA A 113 -15.48 24.56 -7.98
N PRO A 114 -16.37 24.78 -6.98
CA PRO A 114 -16.32 24.03 -5.72
C PRO A 114 -16.64 22.54 -5.88
N LEU A 115 -17.53 22.16 -6.80
CA LEU A 115 -17.81 20.75 -7.07
C LEU A 115 -16.61 20.03 -7.70
N ILE A 116 -15.90 20.70 -8.60
CA ILE A 116 -14.66 20.19 -9.21
C ILE A 116 -13.58 20.08 -8.15
N LEU A 117 -13.42 21.09 -7.27
CA LEU A 117 -12.46 21.06 -6.17
C LEU A 117 -12.72 19.90 -5.20
N LEU A 118 -13.98 19.64 -4.87
CA LEU A 118 -14.37 18.48 -4.04
C LEU A 118 -14.08 17.14 -4.74
N ALA A 119 -14.31 17.06 -6.05
CA ALA A 119 -13.98 15.87 -6.83
C ALA A 119 -12.46 15.63 -6.93
N GLN A 120 -11.67 16.70 -7.01
CA GLN A 120 -10.20 16.66 -7.10
C GLN A 120 -9.54 16.31 -5.76
N ASN A 121 -10.05 16.83 -4.63
CA ASN A 121 -9.45 16.61 -3.31
C ASN A 121 -9.35 15.10 -2.98
N ARG A 122 -10.33 14.30 -3.41
CA ARG A 122 -10.35 12.85 -3.22
C ARG A 122 -9.47 12.08 -4.22
N GLN A 123 -9.26 12.61 -5.43
CA GLN A 123 -8.28 12.02 -6.36
C GLN A 123 -6.87 12.15 -5.77
N GLY A 124 -6.53 13.31 -5.21
CA GLY A 124 -5.24 13.53 -4.53
C GLY A 124 -4.99 12.58 -3.34
N ASP A 125 -6.02 12.28 -2.54
CA ASP A 125 -5.89 11.34 -1.42
C ASP A 125 -5.67 9.89 -1.89
N ARG A 126 -6.35 9.45 -2.95
CA ARG A 126 -6.09 8.13 -3.56
C ARG A 126 -4.73 8.07 -4.23
N ASP A 127 -4.33 9.13 -4.91
CA ASP A 127 -3.02 9.22 -5.56
C ASP A 127 -1.90 9.16 -4.51
N ARG A 128 -2.09 9.76 -3.35
CA ARG A 128 -1.14 9.67 -2.23
C ARG A 128 -0.96 8.24 -1.73
N VAL A 129 -2.06 7.51 -1.52
CA VAL A 129 -2.00 6.10 -1.08
C VAL A 129 -1.37 5.22 -2.16
N THR A 130 -1.70 5.47 -3.43
CA THR A 130 -1.12 4.74 -4.57
C THR A 130 0.38 5.00 -4.66
N GLN A 131 0.83 6.24 -4.53
CA GLN A 131 2.26 6.58 -4.51
C GLN A 131 3.01 5.92 -3.34
N GLU A 132 2.41 5.84 -2.15
CA GLU A 132 3.03 5.13 -1.01
C GLU A 132 3.13 3.61 -1.26
N GLN A 133 2.14 3.01 -1.92
CA GLN A 133 2.18 1.61 -2.32
C GLN A 133 3.19 1.35 -3.43
N GLU A 134 3.28 2.23 -4.43
CA GLU A 134 4.27 2.16 -5.51
C GLU A 134 5.70 2.27 -4.96
N ARG A 135 5.96 3.16 -3.99
CA ARG A 135 7.27 3.22 -3.32
C ARG A 135 7.66 1.91 -2.66
N LYS A 136 6.75 1.30 -1.88
CA LYS A 136 7.00 0.00 -1.23
C LYS A 136 7.20 -1.14 -2.24
N GLN A 137 6.46 -1.12 -3.34
CA GLN A 137 6.63 -2.10 -4.42
C GLN A 137 7.97 -1.90 -5.14
N ASN A 138 8.39 -0.67 -5.38
CA ASN A 138 9.66 -0.36 -6.02
C ASN A 138 10.86 -0.78 -5.13
N GLU A 139 10.79 -0.54 -3.82
CA GLU A 139 11.79 -1.04 -2.86
C GLU A 139 11.90 -2.58 -2.89
N ARG A 140 10.76 -3.29 -2.94
CA ARG A 140 10.75 -4.75 -3.10
C ARG A 140 11.30 -5.20 -4.44
N SER A 141 10.94 -4.52 -5.53
CA SER A 141 11.44 -4.84 -6.88
C SER A 141 12.96 -4.66 -6.99
N ILE A 142 13.53 -3.66 -6.31
CA ILE A 142 14.98 -3.46 -6.25
C ILE A 142 15.62 -4.62 -5.47
N ALA A 143 15.06 -5.00 -4.32
CA ALA A 143 15.55 -6.13 -3.53
C ALA A 143 15.47 -7.46 -4.29
N ASP A 144 14.38 -7.72 -5.01
CA ASP A 144 14.21 -8.92 -5.84
C ASP A 144 15.22 -8.93 -7.00
N THR A 145 15.50 -7.77 -7.60
CA THR A 145 16.51 -7.65 -8.65
C THR A 145 17.92 -7.89 -8.11
N GLU A 146 18.25 -7.36 -6.94
CA GLU A 146 19.52 -7.63 -6.26
C GLU A 146 19.67 -9.11 -5.89
N TYR A 147 18.59 -9.73 -5.39
CA TYR A 147 18.55 -11.15 -5.08
C TYR A 147 18.79 -12.00 -6.34
N LEU A 148 18.03 -11.76 -7.41
CA LEU A 148 18.19 -12.46 -8.68
C LEU A 148 19.59 -12.26 -9.28
N THR A 149 20.14 -11.05 -9.19
CA THR A 149 21.50 -10.77 -9.68
C THR A 149 22.55 -11.55 -8.89
N ARG A 150 22.38 -11.64 -7.56
CA ARG A 150 23.25 -12.43 -6.70
C ARG A 150 23.12 -13.93 -6.97
N GLU A 151 21.90 -14.42 -7.15
CA GLU A 151 21.62 -15.81 -7.46
C GLU A 151 22.20 -16.19 -8.83
N ILE A 152 22.07 -15.32 -9.85
CA ILE A 152 22.68 -15.51 -11.18
C ILE A 152 24.21 -15.49 -11.08
N ALA A 153 24.80 -14.61 -10.27
CA ALA A 153 26.24 -14.58 -10.04
C ALA A 153 26.72 -15.87 -9.37
N ALA A 154 25.99 -16.38 -8.37
CA ALA A 154 26.27 -17.66 -7.71
C ALA A 154 26.11 -18.85 -8.68
N LEU A 155 25.04 -18.87 -9.47
CA LEU A 155 24.82 -19.87 -10.52
C LEU A 155 25.94 -19.84 -11.57
N ARG A 156 26.40 -18.65 -11.97
CA ARG A 156 27.50 -18.46 -12.91
C ARG A 156 28.83 -18.97 -12.35
N ILE A 157 29.10 -18.77 -11.06
CA ILE A 157 30.30 -19.30 -10.41
C ILE A 157 30.19 -20.82 -10.31
N GLY A 158 29.05 -21.35 -9.87
CA GLY A 158 28.79 -22.79 -9.83
C GLY A 158 28.96 -23.45 -11.20
N LEU A 159 28.30 -22.94 -12.23
CA LEU A 159 28.46 -23.36 -13.64
C LEU A 159 29.84 -23.03 -14.24
N GLY A 160 30.61 -22.13 -13.63
CA GLY A 160 31.98 -21.83 -14.03
C GLY A 160 32.97 -22.84 -13.46
N GLU A 161 32.73 -23.33 -12.25
CA GLU A 161 33.49 -24.39 -11.58
C GLU A 161 33.16 -25.77 -12.15
N VAL A 162 31.87 -26.05 -12.42
CA VAL A 162 31.50 -27.13 -13.34
C VAL A 162 31.62 -26.63 -14.78
N THR A 163 32.78 -26.87 -15.37
CA THR A 163 32.74 -27.73 -16.56
C THR A 163 32.04 -27.11 -17.79
N THR A 164 32.78 -26.37 -18.62
CA THR A 164 32.33 -26.20 -20.02
C THR A 164 33.42 -26.40 -21.05
N ARG A 165 34.68 -26.14 -20.70
CA ARG A 165 35.77 -26.34 -21.66
C ARG A 165 36.50 -27.65 -21.45
N ASP A 166 37.04 -27.89 -20.26
CA ASP A 166 37.92 -29.04 -20.06
C ASP A 166 37.15 -30.35 -19.87
N TRP A 167 36.02 -30.34 -19.17
CA TRP A 167 35.17 -31.53 -19.04
C TRP A 167 34.40 -31.88 -20.30
N ILE A 168 33.82 -30.91 -21.03
CA ILE A 168 33.15 -31.20 -22.32
C ILE A 168 34.18 -31.75 -23.31
N ARG A 169 35.41 -31.22 -23.29
CA ARG A 169 36.51 -31.73 -24.12
C ARG A 169 36.92 -33.14 -23.72
N SER A 170 37.08 -33.44 -22.43
CA SER A 170 37.45 -34.80 -21.99
C SER A 170 36.34 -35.80 -22.29
N GLU A 171 35.08 -35.41 -22.16
CA GLU A 171 33.94 -36.30 -22.43
C GLU A 171 33.80 -36.58 -23.93
N LEU A 172 33.93 -35.56 -24.78
CA LEU A 172 34.02 -35.75 -26.23
C LEU A 172 35.20 -36.62 -26.63
N GLN A 173 36.37 -36.44 -26.01
CA GLN A 173 37.55 -37.27 -26.29
C GLN A 173 37.37 -38.72 -25.83
N ASN A 174 36.74 -38.94 -24.68
CA ASN A 174 36.41 -40.28 -24.18
C ASN A 174 35.43 -40.97 -25.14
N LEU A 175 34.35 -40.31 -25.53
CA LEU A 175 33.36 -40.86 -26.48
C LEU A 175 33.99 -41.16 -27.84
N VAL A 176 34.85 -40.28 -28.36
CA VAL A 176 35.57 -40.50 -29.62
C VAL A 176 36.54 -41.67 -29.50
N ARG A 177 37.21 -41.84 -28.35
CA ARG A 177 38.14 -42.95 -28.11
C ARG A 177 37.40 -44.27 -28.03
N ASP A 178 36.28 -44.34 -27.31
CA ASP A 178 35.44 -45.54 -27.24
C ASP A 178 34.96 -45.97 -28.63
N LEU A 179 34.43 -45.04 -29.43
CA LEU A 179 34.01 -45.30 -30.83
C LEU A 179 35.17 -45.75 -31.73
N ALA A 180 36.38 -45.26 -31.48
CA ALA A 180 37.58 -45.66 -32.23
C ALA A 180 38.05 -47.07 -31.83
N GLU A 181 37.99 -47.40 -30.54
CA GLU A 181 38.38 -48.70 -29.97
C GLU A 181 37.41 -49.80 -30.41
N GLU A 182 36.11 -49.49 -30.46
CA GLU A 182 35.06 -50.39 -30.98
C GLU A 182 35.23 -50.68 -32.49
N ARG A 183 35.80 -49.74 -33.24
CA ARG A 183 36.20 -49.94 -34.65
C ARG A 183 37.57 -50.59 -34.82
N ALA A 184 38.46 -50.45 -33.83
CA ALA A 184 39.83 -50.96 -33.83
C ALA A 184 39.96 -52.38 -33.26
N LEU A 185 38.85 -53.10 -33.07
CA LEU A 185 38.82 -54.56 -32.95
C LEU A 185 38.57 -55.23 -34.33
N PRO A 186 39.55 -55.28 -35.25
CA PRO A 186 39.50 -56.24 -36.35
C PRO A 186 39.87 -57.62 -35.80
N ARG A 187 38.99 -58.59 -36.06
CA ARG A 187 39.16 -60.05 -35.97
C ARG A 187 40.64 -60.47 -35.79
N ALA A 188 41.07 -60.70 -34.56
CA ALA A 188 42.34 -61.37 -34.31
C ALA A 188 42.19 -62.84 -34.75
N GLU A 189 42.73 -63.17 -35.93
CA GLU A 189 42.88 -64.57 -36.36
C GLU A 189 43.82 -65.31 -35.39
N PRO A 190 43.42 -66.46 -34.82
CA PRO A 190 44.29 -67.25 -33.98
C PRO A 190 45.11 -68.18 -34.86
N GLY A 191 46.42 -67.97 -34.93
CA GLY A 191 47.29 -68.94 -35.59
C GLY A 191 48.72 -68.49 -35.73
N ARG A 192 49.57 -68.93 -34.81
CA ARG A 192 50.48 -70.06 -35.04
C ARG A 192 51.34 -70.29 -33.79
N GLU A 193 51.16 -71.48 -33.24
CA GLU A 193 52.08 -72.13 -32.32
C GLU A 193 53.38 -72.45 -33.06
N GLU A 194 54.53 -72.23 -32.43
CA GLU A 194 55.61 -73.22 -32.42
C GLU A 194 56.65 -72.89 -31.32
N PRO A 195 56.90 -73.81 -30.37
CA PRO A 195 58.04 -73.74 -29.47
C PRO A 195 59.22 -74.56 -30.04
N ASP A 196 60.47 -74.17 -29.81
CA ASP A 196 61.50 -75.05 -29.24
C ASP A 196 62.86 -74.32 -29.06
N ARG A 197 63.54 -74.76 -27.99
CA ARG A 197 64.93 -74.58 -27.55
C ARG A 197 65.30 -73.42 -26.63
#